data_AF-A0A8S0W9Y2-F1
#
_entry.id   AF-A0A8S0W9Y2-F1
#
_cell.length_a   1.000
_cell.length_b   1.000
_cell.length_c   1.000
_cell.angle_alpha   90.00
_cell.angle_beta   90.00
_cell.angle_gamma   90.00
#
_symmetry.space_group_name_H-M   'P 1'
#
loop_
_entity.id
_entity.type
_entity.pdbx_description
1 polymer ?
#
loop_
_entity_poly.entity_id
_entity_poly.type
_entity_poly.pdbx_seq_one_letter_code
_entity_poly.pdbx_strand_id
1 'polypeptide(L)' 'MNFDYKRMIKFEHNLGGKEKKYRLYGGAALLVISIFTAKIALLVIGLYLTATGYWGWCPVYSALNKNTSDAGSNIGHP' A
#
# COMPACT_ATOMS: atom_id res chain seq x y z
N MET A 1 18.24 -11.22 0.14
CA MET A 1 16.99 -11.09 -0.67
C MET A 1 17.34 -10.29 -1.91
N ASN A 2 17.01 -10.78 -3.10
CA ASN A 2 17.27 -10.06 -4.36
C ASN A 2 16.09 -9.11 -4.61
N PHE A 3 16.36 -7.81 -4.73
CA PHE A 3 15.32 -6.80 -4.97
C PHE A 3 15.00 -6.75 -6.46
N ASP A 4 13.78 -7.15 -6.83
CA ASP A 4 13.38 -7.27 -8.23
C ASP A 4 12.68 -5.97 -8.68
N TYR A 5 13.46 -5.10 -9.32
CA TYR A 5 12.95 -3.82 -9.83
C TYR A 5 11.86 -4.00 -10.90
N LYS A 6 11.88 -5.11 -11.65
CA LYS A 6 10.89 -5.38 -12.70
C LYS A 6 9.51 -5.68 -12.09
N ARG A 7 9.47 -6.22 -10.87
CA ARG A 7 8.21 -6.44 -10.14
C ARG A 7 7.64 -5.18 -9.50
N MET A 8 8.42 -4.13 -9.28
CA MET A 8 7.92 -2.85 -8.77
C MET A 8 6.95 -2.13 -9.70
N ILE A 9 6.95 -2.46 -10.99
CA ILE A 9 6.06 -1.87 -12.00
C ILE A 9 4.95 -2.84 -12.41
N LYS A 10 5.01 -4.08 -11.92
CA LYS A 10 3.98 -5.08 -12.14
C LYS A 10 2.87 -4.89 -11.11
N PHE A 11 1.69 -4.51 -11.58
CA PHE A 11 0.50 -4.47 -10.74
C PHE A 11 0.14 -5.88 -10.29
N GLU A 12 0.35 -6.15 -9.00
CA GLU A 12 0.06 -7.43 -8.38
C GLU A 12 -0.66 -7.16 -7.06
N HIS A 13 -1.84 -7.72 -6.87
CA HIS A 13 -2.58 -7.49 -5.63
C HIS A 13 -1.83 -8.16 -4.46
N ASN A 14 -1.18 -7.36 -3.63
CA ASN A 14 -0.24 -7.82 -2.60
C ASN A 14 -0.56 -7.28 -1.19
N LEU A 15 -1.57 -6.40 -1.08
CA LEU A 15 -2.04 -5.85 0.18
C LEU A 15 -3.31 -6.56 0.64
N GLY A 16 -3.30 -7.06 1.86
CA GLY A 16 -4.49 -7.59 2.54
C GLY A 16 -5.33 -6.49 3.14
N GLY A 17 -6.54 -6.86 3.57
CA GLY A 17 -7.53 -5.91 4.07
C GLY A 17 -7.03 -5.05 5.23
N LYS A 18 -6.16 -5.57 6.10
CA LYS A 18 -5.56 -4.82 7.21
C LYS A 18 -4.60 -3.73 6.70
N GLU A 19 -3.59 -4.10 5.91
CA GLU A 19 -2.59 -3.15 5.39
C GLU A 19 -3.20 -2.13 4.41
N LYS A 20 -4.20 -2.54 3.63
CA LYS A 20 -5.01 -1.64 2.80
C LYS A 20 -5.68 -0.55 3.64
N LYS A 21 -6.33 -0.92 4.76
CA LYS A 21 -6.97 0.05 5.66
C LYS A 21 -5.96 1.01 6.25
N TYR A 22 -4.83 0.54 6.77
CA TYR A 22 -3.80 1.44 7.32
C TYR A 22 -3.27 2.45 6.29
N ARG A 23 -3.06 2.03 5.03
CA ARG A 23 -2.60 2.94 3.96
C ARG A 23 -3.68 3.94 3.53
N LEU A 24 -4.95 3.50 3.48
CA LEU A 24 -6.06 4.36 3.12
C LEU A 24 -6.37 5.38 4.23
N TYR A 25 -6.50 4.94 5.48
CA TYR A 25 -6.75 5.82 6.62
C TYR A 25 -5.56 6.71 6.94
N GLY A 26 -4.34 6.15 6.93
CA GLY A 26 -3.11 6.92 7.13
C GLY A 26 -2.88 7.94 6.02
N GLY A 27 -3.09 7.53 4.76
CA GLY A 27 -3.01 8.43 3.60
C GLY A 27 -4.06 9.54 3.64
N ALA A 28 -5.32 9.21 3.94
CA ALA A 28 -6.40 10.19 4.07
C ALA A 28 -6.15 11.18 5.22
N ALA A 29 -5.72 10.70 6.39
CA ALA A 29 -5.36 11.57 7.51
C ALA A 29 -4.21 12.53 7.12
N LEU A 30 -3.19 12.01 6.44
CA LEU A 30 -2.04 12.80 6.02
C LEU A 30 -2.41 13.83 4.94
N LEU A 31 -3.35 13.51 4.04
CA LEU A 31 -3.94 14.46 3.09
C LEU A 31 -4.65 15.59 3.83
N VAL A 32 -5.51 15.28 4.80
CA VAL A 32 -6.20 16.31 5.60
C VAL A 32 -5.19 17.23 6.29
N ILE A 33 -4.21 16.66 6.99
CA ILE A 33 -3.15 17.42 7.67
C ILE A 33 -2.35 18.28 6.68
N SER A 34 -2.05 17.75 5.49
CA SER A 34 -1.28 18.46 4.47
C SER A 34 -1.97 19.73 3.96
N ILE A 35 -3.30 19.69 3.84
CA ILE A 35 -4.11 20.84 3.42
C ILE A 35 -4.05 21.93 4.49
N PHE A 36 -4.23 21.58 5.76
CA PHE A 36 -4.13 22.54 6.86
C PHE A 36 -2.72 23.13 7.05
N THR A 37 -1.67 22.33 6.83
CA THR A 37 -0.29 22.77 6.99
C THR A 37 0.26 23.44 5.73
N ALA A 38 -0.49 23.44 4.61
CA ALA A 38 -0.07 23.89 3.29
C ALA A 38 1.26 23.28 2.82
N LYS A 39 1.50 22.00 3.14
CA LYS A 39 2.75 21.30 2.81
C LYS A 39 2.56 20.38 1.62
N ILE A 40 3.04 20.83 0.45
CA ILE A 40 2.96 20.07 -0.79
C ILE A 40 3.62 18.68 -0.70
N ALA A 41 4.74 18.56 0.03
CA ALA A 41 5.42 17.29 0.21
C ALA A 41 4.56 16.26 0.95
N LEU A 42 3.85 16.67 2.00
CA LEU A 42 2.92 15.80 2.72
C LEU A 42 1.73 15.43 1.83
N LEU A 43 1.24 16.37 1.03
CA LEU A 43 0.14 16.11 0.11
C LEU A 43 0.50 15.02 -0.91
N VAL A 44 1.69 15.09 -1.51
CA VAL A 44 2.16 14.08 -2.48
C VAL A 44 2.34 12.71 -1.83
N ILE A 45 2.93 12.65 -0.62
CA ILE A 45 3.09 11.39 0.12
C ILE A 45 1.72 10.79 0.49
N GLY A 46 0.78 11.63 0.96
CA GLY A 46 -0.57 11.21 1.30
C GLY A 46 -1.33 10.67 0.10
N LEU A 47 -1.20 11.31 -1.07
CA LEU A 47 -1.79 10.85 -2.33
C LEU A 47 -1.20 9.49 -2.73
N TYR A 48 0.12 9.36 -2.72
CA TYR A 48 0.79 8.10 -3.08
C TYR A 48 0.38 6.95 -2.14
N LEU A 49 0.32 7.21 -0.83
CA LEU A 49 -0.06 6.19 0.15
C LEU A 49 -1.53 5.77 -0.01
N THR A 50 -2.42 6.74 -0.24
CA THR A 50 -3.84 6.48 -0.49
C THR A 50 -4.05 5.73 -1.80
N ALA A 51 -3.36 6.13 -2.87
CA ALA A 51 -3.43 5.47 -4.19
C ALA A 51 -2.97 4.01 -4.12
N THR A 52 -1.80 3.75 -3.51
CA THR A 52 -1.30 2.38 -3.33
C THR A 52 -2.22 1.52 -2.45
N GLY A 53 -2.83 2.11 -1.42
CA GLY A 53 -3.88 1.47 -0.64
C GLY A 53 -5.14 1.17 -1.45
N TYR A 54 -5.62 2.12 -2.26
CA TYR A 54 -6.82 1.99 -3.09
C TYR A 54 -6.69 0.85 -4.09
N TRP A 55 -5.59 0.80 -4.85
CA TRP A 55 -5.27 -0.29 -5.78
C TRP A 55 -4.95 -1.62 -5.09
N GLY A 56 -4.69 -1.63 -3.78
CA GLY A 56 -4.31 -2.84 -3.05
C GLY A 56 -2.92 -3.37 -3.47
N TRP A 57 -2.05 -2.46 -3.90
CA TRP A 57 -0.73 -2.77 -4.43
C TRP A 57 0.30 -1.82 -3.85
N CYS A 58 1.34 -2.39 -3.23
CA CYS A 58 2.53 -1.65 -2.85
C CYS A 58 3.72 -2.07 -3.72
N PRO A 59 4.35 -1.17 -4.49
CA PRO A 59 5.47 -1.51 -5.37
C PRO A 59 6.67 -2.06 -4.60
N VAL A 60 6.93 -1.55 -3.39
CA VAL A 60 7.99 -2.07 -2.51
C VAL A 60 7.73 -3.50 -2.08
N TYR A 61 6.48 -3.85 -1.79
CA TYR A 61 6.11 -5.23 -1.44
C TYR A 61 6.25 -6.16 -2.65
N SER A 62 5.89 -5.71 -3.86
CA SER A 62 6.13 -6.47 -5.09
C SER A 62 7.62 -6.70 -5.36
N ALA A 63 8.46 -5.69 -5.11
CA ALA A 63 9.91 -5.81 -5.27
C ALA A 63 10.53 -6.86 -4.34
N LEU A 64 9.99 -6.94 -3.11
CA LEU A 64 10.42 -7.85 -2.06
C LEU A 64 9.70 -9.21 -2.13
N ASN A 65 8.85 -9.44 -3.14
CA ASN A 65 8.00 -10.63 -3.24
C ASN A 65 7.15 -10.89 -1.97
N LYS A 66 6.72 -9.81 -1.30
CA LYS A 66 5.90 -9.87 -0.09
C LYS A 66 4.43 -9.71 -0.45
N ASN A 67 3.59 -10.63 0.02
CA ASN A 67 2.15 -10.57 -0.13
C ASN A 67 1.50 -10.78 1.25
N THR A 68 0.59 -9.88 1.62
CA THR A 68 -0.19 -9.95 2.87
C THR A 68 -1.69 -10.12 2.61
N SER A 69 -2.09 -10.29 1.35
CA SER A 69 -3.47 -10.54 0.96
C SER A 69 -3.91 -11.88 1.54
N ASP A 70 -4.96 -11.84 2.35
CA ASP A 70 -5.51 -12.96 3.12
C ASP A 70 -6.19 -14.05 2.25
N ALA A 71 -5.97 -14.03 0.93
CA ALA A 71 -6.43 -15.08 0.03
C ALA A 71 -5.76 -16.46 0.30
N GLY A 72 -4.80 -16.52 1.24
CA GLY A 72 -4.17 -17.76 1.72
C GLY A 72 -4.41 -18.10 3.20
N SER A 73 -5.29 -17.41 3.93
CA SER A 73 -5.53 -17.69 5.38
C SER A 73 -6.94 -18.23 5.71
N ASN A 74 -7.76 -18.53 4.69
CA ASN A 74 -9.06 -19.23 4.85
C ASN A 74 -9.09 -20.66 4.28
N ILE A 75 -7.94 -21.31 4.13
CA ILE A 75 -7.88 -22.78 4.08
C ILE A 75 -7.15 -23.30 5.32
N GLY A 76 -7.86 -23.17 6.45
CA GLY A 76 -7.80 -24.22 7.46
C GLY A 76 -8.36 -25.50 6.83
N HIS A 77 -7.48 -26.46 6.61
CA HIS A 77 -7.80 -27.83 6.94
C HIS A 77 -7.15 -28.07 8.31
N PRO A 78 -7.83 -28.62 9.33
CA PRO A 78 -9.25 -28.97 9.49
C PRO A 78 -10.11 -27.89 10.19
#